data_AF-A0A9D1DCV3-F1
#
_entry.id   AF-A0A9D1DCV3-F1
#
_cell.length_a   1.000
_cell.length_b   1.000
_cell.length_c   1.000
_cell.angle_alpha   90.00
_cell.angle_beta   90.00
_cell.angle_gamma   90.00
#
_symmetry.space_group_name_H-M   'P 1'
#
loop_
_entity.id
_entity.type
_entity.pdbx_description
1 polymer ?
#
loop_
_entity_poly.entity_id
_entity_poly.type
_entity_poly.pdbx_seq_one_letter_code
_entity_poly.pdbx_strand_id
1 'polypeptide(L)'
;MDSPKLCNPLVLAYQGDVVYELLVRRRLIETTRLGVSALHRETVKRVCAHYQSQAMEILEPMLTQEELEIYKRGRNASSHVPRHADVLEYRRATGFEALFGYLSLSGQEQRLEELFEAFWQPPQSPAKSK
;
A
#
# COMPACT_ATOMS: atom_id res chain seq x y z
N MET A 1 6.33 -22.59 -6.29
CA MET A 1 6.12 -21.31 -7.02
C MET A 1 7.49 -20.84 -7.46
N ASP A 2 7.60 -20.33 -8.69
CA ASP A 2 8.81 -19.63 -9.14
C ASP A 2 9.11 -18.45 -8.19
N SER A 3 10.38 -18.02 -8.14
CA SER A 3 10.82 -16.91 -7.28
C SER A 3 9.87 -15.70 -7.42
N PRO A 4 9.26 -15.19 -6.34
CA PRO A 4 8.29 -14.08 -6.38
C PRO A 4 8.79 -12.84 -7.15
N LYS A 5 10.11 -12.64 -7.18
CA LYS A 5 10.79 -11.59 -7.97
C LYS A 5 10.52 -11.67 -9.47
N LEU A 6 10.30 -12.87 -10.00
CA LEU A 6 10.07 -13.13 -11.42
C LEU A 6 8.59 -13.00 -11.82
N CYS A 7 7.68 -12.89 -10.85
CA CYS A 7 6.25 -12.73 -11.12
C CYS A 7 5.97 -11.44 -11.91
N ASN A 8 4.89 -11.45 -12.69
CA ASN A 8 4.43 -10.26 -13.38
C ASN A 8 4.12 -9.15 -12.34
N PRO A 9 4.62 -7.91 -12.52
CA PRO A 9 4.39 -6.82 -11.58
C PRO A 9 2.90 -6.52 -11.32
N LEU A 10 2.02 -6.69 -12.30
CA LEU A 10 0.58 -6.50 -12.11
C LEU A 10 -0.06 -7.63 -11.28
N VAL A 11 0.49 -8.85 -11.35
CA VAL A 11 0.07 -9.97 -10.48
C VAL A 11 0.55 -9.72 -9.04
N LEU A 12 1.75 -9.18 -8.87
CA LEU A 12 2.22 -8.73 -7.55
C LEU A 12 1.33 -7.62 -7.01
N ALA A 13 0.99 -6.62 -7.82
CA ALA A 13 0.09 -5.54 -7.41
C ALA A 13 -1.29 -6.06 -7.01
N TYR A 14 -1.86 -6.99 -7.78
CA TYR A 14 -3.13 -7.64 -7.44
C TYR A 14 -3.11 -8.31 -6.06
N GLN A 15 -2.03 -9.02 -5.71
CA GLN A 15 -1.87 -9.59 -4.37
C GLN A 15 -1.64 -8.51 -3.31
N GLY A 16 -0.83 -7.52 -3.62
CA GLY A 16 -0.44 -6.45 -2.70
C GLY A 16 -1.58 -5.54 -2.28
N ASP A 17 -2.54 -5.27 -3.17
CA ASP A 17 -3.76 -4.52 -2.87
C ASP A 17 -4.54 -5.18 -1.71
N VAL A 18 -4.77 -6.49 -1.80
CA VAL A 18 -5.45 -7.27 -0.76
C VAL A 18 -4.65 -7.30 0.55
N VAL A 19 -3.33 -7.52 0.46
CA VAL A 19 -2.45 -7.56 1.63
C VAL A 19 -2.45 -6.21 2.36
N TYR A 20 -2.31 -5.11 1.61
CA TYR A 20 -2.29 -3.78 2.18
C TYR A 20 -3.63 -3.40 2.81
N GLU A 21 -4.75 -3.68 2.14
CA GLU A 21 -6.08 -3.41 2.70
C GLU A 21 -6.30 -4.21 4.00
N LEU A 22 -5.84 -5.46 4.07
CA LEU A 22 -5.91 -6.25 5.30
C LEU A 22 -5.10 -5.60 6.44
N LEU A 23 -3.89 -5.13 6.18
CA LEU A 23 -3.06 -4.42 7.17
C LEU A 23 -3.76 -3.15 7.68
N VAL A 24 -4.29 -2.32 6.77
CA VAL A 24 -5.04 -1.11 7.13
C VAL A 24 -6.23 -1.45 8.01
N ARG A 25 -7.06 -2.41 7.61
CA ARG A 25 -8.27 -2.82 8.35
C ARG A 25 -7.91 -3.37 9.73
N ARG A 26 -6.90 -4.25 9.80
CA ARG A 26 -6.40 -4.82 11.07
C ARG A 26 -5.95 -3.70 12.00
N ARG A 27 -5.11 -2.78 11.49
CA ARG A 27 -4.56 -1.71 12.32
C ARG A 27 -5.63 -0.76 12.84
N LEU A 28 -6.65 -0.44 12.02
CA LEU A 28 -7.80 0.36 12.47
C LEU A 28 -8.59 -0.33 13.59
N ILE A 29 -8.80 -1.65 13.50
CA ILE A 29 -9.52 -2.42 14.53
C ILE A 29 -8.73 -2.44 15.84
N GLU A 30 -7.42 -2.63 15.77
CA GLU A 30 -6.55 -2.70 16.95
C GLU A 30 -6.42 -1.35 17.67
N THR A 31 -6.31 -0.27 16.89
CA THR A 31 -5.97 1.07 17.43
C THR A 31 -7.18 1.96 17.68
N THR A 32 -8.38 1.58 17.25
CA THR A 32 -9.59 2.41 17.40
C THR A 32 -10.76 1.65 18.02
N ARG A 33 -11.87 2.37 18.25
CA ARG A 33 -13.17 1.80 18.67
C ARG A 33 -14.27 2.23 17.70
N LEU A 34 -13.93 2.43 16.43
CA LEU A 34 -14.85 2.86 15.39
C LEU A 34 -15.86 1.77 15.04
N GLY A 35 -17.10 2.17 14.73
CA GLY A 35 -18.09 1.26 14.14
C GLY A 35 -17.79 0.97 12.66
N VAL A 36 -18.40 -0.10 12.11
CA VAL A 36 -18.14 -0.60 10.74
C VAL A 36 -18.21 0.47 9.65
N SER A 37 -19.19 1.36 9.71
CA SER A 37 -19.34 2.46 8.74
C SER A 37 -18.14 3.42 8.77
N ALA A 38 -17.63 3.73 9.96
CA ALA A 38 -16.45 4.60 10.11
C ALA A 38 -15.16 3.85 9.74
N LEU A 39 -15.03 2.56 10.08
CA LEU A 39 -13.91 1.72 9.64
C LEU A 39 -13.80 1.68 8.12
N HIS A 40 -14.92 1.48 7.41
CA HIS A 40 -14.94 1.48 5.95
C HIS A 40 -14.46 2.83 5.39
N ARG A 41 -14.97 3.96 5.90
CA ARG A 41 -14.53 5.29 5.47
C ARG A 41 -13.04 5.51 5.70
N GLU A 42 -12.51 5.13 6.87
CA GLU A 42 -11.09 5.30 7.17
C GLU A 42 -10.19 4.36 6.37
N THR A 43 -10.70 3.18 6.01
CA THR A 43 -10.02 2.24 5.10
C THR A 43 -9.93 2.82 3.70
N VAL A 44 -11.06 3.24 3.10
CA VAL A 44 -11.09 3.81 1.73
C VAL A 44 -10.15 5.01 1.58
N LYS A 45 -10.08 5.88 2.61
CA LYS A 45 -9.16 7.02 2.63
C LYS A 45 -7.67 6.64 2.60
N ARG A 46 -7.32 5.46 3.11
CA ARG A 46 -5.92 5.00 3.27
C ARG A 46 -5.49 4.03 2.17
N VAL A 47 -6.45 3.35 1.54
CA VAL A 47 -6.17 2.41 0.45
C VAL A 47 -6.23 3.08 -0.93
N CYS A 48 -6.64 4.34 -1.03
CA CYS A 48 -6.68 5.06 -2.30
C CYS A 48 -5.28 5.34 -2.87
N ALA A 49 -5.20 5.48 -4.20
CA ALA A 49 -3.95 5.72 -4.92
C ALA A 49 -3.18 6.94 -4.40
N HIS A 50 -3.89 8.01 -4.03
CA HIS A 50 -3.29 9.22 -3.45
C HIS A 50 -2.50 8.93 -2.18
N TYR A 51 -3.10 8.20 -1.24
CA TYR A 51 -2.46 7.86 0.02
C TYR A 51 -1.27 6.92 -0.20
N GLN A 52 -1.41 5.92 -1.06
CA GLN A 52 -0.30 5.02 -1.41
C GLN A 52 0.86 5.76 -2.09
N SER A 53 0.56 6.71 -2.98
CA SER A 53 1.55 7.56 -3.64
C SER A 53 2.31 8.42 -2.63
N GLN A 54 1.62 9.04 -1.66
CA GLN A 54 2.25 9.78 -0.57
C GLN A 54 3.10 8.88 0.33
N ALA A 55 2.63 7.67 0.66
CA ALA A 55 3.39 6.71 1.45
C ALA A 55 4.74 6.38 0.76
N MET A 56 4.76 6.27 -0.57
CA MET A 56 6.01 6.04 -1.30
C MET A 56 7.05 7.16 -1.16
N GLU A 57 6.66 8.40 -0.82
CA GLU A 57 7.64 9.48 -0.55
C GLU A 57 8.45 9.19 0.71
N ILE A 58 7.85 8.51 1.68
CA ILE A 58 8.48 8.10 2.94
C ILE A 58 9.26 6.80 2.73
N LEU A 59 8.69 5.85 1.98
CA LEU A 59 9.25 4.52 1.82
C LEU A 59 10.44 4.44 0.87
N GLU A 60 10.44 5.20 -0.23
CA GLU A 60 11.46 5.04 -1.30
C GLU A 60 12.91 5.12 -0.78
N PRO A 61 13.28 6.02 0.15
CA PRO A 61 14.62 6.07 0.75
C PRO A 61 14.96 4.88 1.67
N MET A 62 13.96 4.16 2.17
CA MET A 62 14.13 3.02 3.09
C MET A 62 14.29 1.69 2.34
N LEU A 63 14.01 1.66 1.03
CA LEU A 63 14.02 0.44 0.25
C LEU A 63 15.44 -0.04 -0.02
N THR A 64 15.62 -1.36 0.08
CA THR A 64 16.78 -2.02 -0.49
C THR A 64 16.76 -1.89 -2.01
N GLN A 65 17.92 -2.14 -2.64
CA GLN A 65 18.01 -2.12 -4.10
C GLN A 65 17.01 -3.08 -4.77
N GLU A 66 16.78 -4.26 -4.18
CA GLU A 66 15.84 -5.23 -4.73
C GLU A 66 14.39 -4.75 -4.64
N GLU A 67 13.98 -4.25 -3.48
CA GLU A 67 12.64 -3.70 -3.25
C GLU A 67 12.37 -2.52 -4.18
N LEU A 68 13.36 -1.64 -4.38
CA LEU A 68 13.26 -0.50 -5.28
C LEU A 68 13.04 -0.96 -6.74
N GLU A 69 13.71 -2.02 -7.19
CA GLU A 69 13.51 -2.56 -8.53
C GLU A 69 12.14 -3.20 -8.72
N ILE A 70 11.60 -3.87 -7.69
CA ILE A 70 10.22 -4.37 -7.70
C ILE A 70 9.22 -3.21 -7.80
N TYR A 71 9.38 -2.19 -6.97
CA TYR A 71 8.55 -0.98 -7.01
C TYR A 71 8.58 -0.31 -8.39
N LYS A 72 9.76 -0.08 -8.97
CA LYS A 72 9.91 0.52 -10.30
C LYS A 72 9.25 -0.30 -11.40
N ARG A 73 9.36 -1.64 -11.34
CA ARG A 73 8.68 -2.53 -12.28
C ARG A 73 7.17 -2.41 -12.19
N GLY A 74 6.60 -2.35 -10.98
CA GLY A 74 5.17 -2.08 -10.76
C GLY A 74 4.76 -0.72 -11.29
N ARG A 75 5.52 0.33 -10.96
CA ARG A 75 5.25 1.72 -11.38
C ARG A 75 5.27 1.90 -12.89
N ASN A 76 6.16 1.17 -13.58
CA ASN A 76 6.31 1.23 -15.02
C ASN A 76 5.44 0.21 -15.75
N ALA A 77 4.74 -0.69 -15.04
CA ALA A 77 3.82 -1.64 -15.64
C ALA A 77 2.64 -0.87 -16.23
N SER A 78 2.34 -1.12 -17.51
CA SER A 78 1.25 -0.46 -18.20
C SER A 78 -0.08 -1.11 -17.80
N SER A 79 -0.86 -0.39 -16.99
CA SER A 79 -2.29 -0.62 -16.82
C SER A 79 -3.06 0.52 -17.49
N HIS A 80 -4.27 0.24 -18.01
CA HIS A 80 -5.13 1.28 -18.59
C HIS A 80 -5.47 2.32 -17.52
N VAL A 81 -4.74 3.43 -17.51
CA VAL A 81 -4.97 4.50 -16.54
C VAL A 81 -6.29 5.21 -16.90
N PRO A 82 -7.21 5.39 -15.92
CA PRO A 82 -8.43 6.16 -16.15
C PRO A 82 -8.10 7.56 -16.67
N ARG A 83 -8.87 8.04 -17.67
CA ARG A 83 -8.63 9.31 -18.39
C ARG A 83 -8.60 10.57 -17.50
N HIS A 84 -9.05 10.46 -16.25
CA HIS A 84 -9.20 11.56 -15.28
C HIS A 84 -8.34 11.38 -14.02
N ALA A 85 -7.61 10.27 -13.88
CA ALA A 85 -6.73 10.05 -12.74
C ALA A 85 -5.37 10.72 -12.99
N ASP A 86 -4.72 11.21 -11.92
CA ASP A 86 -3.32 11.58 -12.01
C ASP A 86 -2.51 10.32 -12.35
N VAL A 87 -2.00 10.30 -13.58
CA VAL A 87 -1.29 9.15 -14.16
C VAL A 87 -0.06 8.80 -13.33
N LEU A 88 0.60 9.79 -12.73
CA LEU A 88 1.77 9.56 -11.91
C LEU A 88 1.38 8.92 -10.58
N GLU A 89 0.33 9.43 -9.93
CA GLU A 89 -0.19 8.90 -8.67
C GLU A 89 -0.60 7.44 -8.81
N TYR A 90 -1.37 7.11 -9.85
CA TYR A 90 -1.84 5.75 -10.09
C TYR A 90 -0.68 4.78 -10.34
N ARG A 91 0.33 5.20 -11.11
CA ARG A 91 1.55 4.41 -11.32
C ARG A 91 2.31 4.18 -10.02
N ARG A 92 2.46 5.21 -9.18
CA ARG A 92 3.13 5.07 -7.87
C ARG A 92 2.37 4.08 -6.97
N ALA A 93 1.05 4.14 -6.94
CA ALA A 93 0.19 3.18 -6.24
C ALA A 93 0.39 1.74 -6.75
N THR A 94 0.37 1.51 -8.07
CA THR A 94 0.64 0.17 -8.63
C THR A 94 2.05 -0.33 -8.27
N GLY A 95 3.04 0.55 -8.21
CA GLY A 95 4.37 0.23 -7.71
C GLY A 95 4.37 -0.19 -6.23
N PHE A 96 3.64 0.56 -5.39
CA PHE A 96 3.47 0.29 -3.97
C PHE A 96 2.82 -1.09 -3.74
N GLU A 97 1.72 -1.37 -4.43
CA GLU A 97 1.04 -2.66 -4.37
C GLU A 97 1.95 -3.80 -4.82
N ALA A 98 2.72 -3.62 -5.91
CA ALA A 98 3.67 -4.64 -6.36
C ALA A 98 4.75 -4.95 -5.33
N LEU A 99 5.25 -3.94 -4.60
CA LEU A 99 6.20 -4.12 -3.50
C LEU A 99 5.58 -4.94 -2.36
N PHE A 100 4.38 -4.57 -1.90
CA PHE A 100 3.70 -5.27 -0.82
C PHE A 100 3.34 -6.72 -1.20
N GLY A 101 2.92 -6.94 -2.44
CA GLY A 101 2.67 -8.28 -2.96
C GLY A 101 3.94 -9.14 -3.02
N TYR A 102 5.06 -8.57 -3.45
CA TYR A 102 6.36 -9.25 -3.46
C TYR A 102 6.78 -9.69 -2.06
N LEU A 103 6.75 -8.78 -1.08
CA LEU A 103 7.17 -9.09 0.29
C LEU A 103 6.27 -10.18 0.90
N SER A 104 4.96 -10.10 0.67
CA SER A 104 3.99 -11.10 1.15
C SER A 104 4.26 -12.49 0.57
N LEU A 105 4.40 -12.60 -0.75
CA LEU A 105 4.67 -13.88 -1.42
C LEU A 105 6.07 -14.44 -1.12
N SER A 106 6.99 -13.56 -0.69
CA SER A 106 8.33 -13.95 -0.24
C SER A 106 8.38 -14.33 1.24
N GLY A 107 7.25 -14.28 1.97
CA GLY A 107 7.18 -14.59 3.40
C GLY A 107 7.88 -13.55 4.30
N GLN A 108 8.12 -12.34 3.80
CA GLN A 108 8.83 -11.27 4.51
C GLN A 108 7.88 -10.43 5.36
N GLU A 109 7.12 -11.07 6.26
CA GLU A 109 6.08 -10.42 7.06
C GLU A 109 6.62 -9.31 7.96
N GLN A 110 7.80 -9.50 8.56
CA GLN A 110 8.42 -8.47 9.40
C GLN A 110 8.76 -7.20 8.60
N ARG A 111 9.22 -7.36 7.36
CA ARG A 111 9.56 -6.23 6.49
C ARG A 111 8.31 -5.50 6.00
N LEU A 112 7.22 -6.24 5.73
CA LEU A 112 5.90 -5.66 5.45
C LEU A 112 5.44 -4.75 6.59
N GLU A 113 5.49 -5.26 7.82
CA GLU A 113 5.09 -4.49 8.99
C GLU A 113 5.99 -3.26 9.19
N GLU A 114 7.31 -3.40 9.03
CA GLU A 114 8.26 -2.29 9.13
C GLU A 114 7.94 -1.16 8.15
N LEU A 115 7.70 -1.47 6.87
CA LEU A 115 7.35 -0.48 5.87
C LEU A 115 5.96 0.12 6.14
N PHE A 116 4.99 -0.70 6.54
CA PHE A 116 3.65 -0.20 6.89
C PHE A 116 3.69 0.81 8.04
N GLU A 117 4.46 0.53 9.09
CA GLU A 117 4.60 1.40 10.24
C GLU A 117 5.29 2.73 9.94
N ALA A 118 6.20 2.76 8.97
CA ALA A 118 6.98 3.95 8.65
C ALA A 118 6.12 5.15 8.23
N PHE A 119 4.96 4.92 7.60
CA PHE A 119 4.03 5.97 7.18
C PHE A 119 2.70 5.95 7.94
N TRP A 120 2.41 4.91 8.73
CA TRP A 120 1.13 4.77 9.40
C TRP A 120 0.86 5.95 10.34
N GLN A 121 -0.32 6.56 10.18
CA GLN A 121 -0.81 7.59 11.09
C GLN A 121 -2.20 7.20 11.61
N PRO A 122 -2.39 7.10 12.94
CA PRO A 122 -3.67 6.77 13.51
C PRO A 122 -4.72 7.82 13.11
N PRO A 123 -6.00 7.44 12.92
CA PRO A 123 -7.04 8.41 12.67
C PRO A 123 -7.06 9.46 13.78
N GLN A 124 -6.98 10.74 13.40
CA GLN A 124 -7.16 11.81 14.38
C GLN A 124 -8.55 11.68 14.98
N SER A 125 -8.63 11.63 16.32
CA SER A 125 -9.93 11.73 16.99
C SER A 125 -10.58 13.04 16.54
N PRO A 126 -11.88 13.05 16.21
CA PRO A 126 -12.56 14.31 15.95
C PRO A 126 -12.33 15.21 17.17
N ALA A 127 -11.83 16.42 16.94
CA ALA A 127 -11.74 17.43 17.99
C ALA A 127 -13.09 17.46 18.69
N LYS A 128 -13.12 17.29 20.02
CA LYS A 128 -14.35 17.43 20.79
C LYS A 128 -14.95 18.77 20.41
N SER A 129 -16.06 18.77 19.68
CA SER A 129 -16.85 19.98 19.44
C SER A 129 -17.19 20.54 20.82
N LYS A 130 -16.69 21.74 21.11
CA LYS A 130 -17.15 22.52 22.27
C LYS A 130 -18.61 22.90 22.08
#